data_AF-A0A1Q5XFD7-F1
#
_entry.id   AF-A0A1Q5XFD7-F1
#
_cell.length_a   1.000
_cell.length_b   1.000
_cell.length_c   1.000
_cell.angle_alpha   90.00
_cell.angle_beta   90.00
_cell.angle_gamma   90.00
#
_symmetry.space_group_name_H-M   'P 1'
#
loop_
_entity.id
_entity.type
_entity.pdbx_description
1 polymer ?
#
loop_
_entity_poly.entity_id
_entity_poly.type
_entity_poly.pdbx_seq_one_letter_code
_entity_poly.pdbx_strand_id
1 'polypeptide(L)'
;MDKIINFVQDFNKLEERINAFINDDSCIEYVEGSEEVVIGGAYAWSKLKLADSSKQEYIDAEYVELAERVRTVLKNEHSPNIEKFERSYELVINYINQDTLLWVPGLKMLLRV
;
A
#
# COMPACT_ATOMS: atom_id res chain seq x y z
N MET A 1 9.26 23.62 7.96
CA MET A 1 10.21 22.56 7.57
C MET A 1 10.16 21.38 8.54
N ASP A 2 10.26 21.60 9.85
CA ASP A 2 10.27 20.52 10.86
C ASP A 2 9.06 19.57 10.80
N LYS A 3 7.84 20.09 10.58
CA LYS A 3 6.63 19.27 10.40
C LYS A 3 6.69 18.36 9.18
N ILE A 4 7.28 18.82 8.07
CA ILE A 4 7.37 18.07 6.82
C ILE A 4 8.42 16.95 6.94
N ILE A 5 9.56 17.23 7.58
CA ILE A 5 10.60 16.24 7.85
C ILE A 5 10.05 15.12 8.73
N ASN A 6 9.21 15.44 9.72
CA ASN A 6 8.54 14.44 10.55
C ASN A 6 7.58 13.56 9.74
N PHE A 7 6.76 14.13 8.83
CA PHE A 7 5.88 13.32 8.00
C PHE A 7 6.62 12.37 7.08
N VAL A 8 7.73 12.80 6.46
CA VAL A 8 8.53 11.92 5.59
C VAL A 8 9.11 10.75 6.40
N GLN A 9 9.60 11.00 7.60
CA GLN A 9 10.12 9.93 8.46
C GLN A 9 9.03 8.96 8.93
N ASP A 10 7.85 9.48 9.27
CA ASP A 10 6.71 8.67 9.68
C ASP A 10 6.19 7.81 8.51
N PHE A 11 6.12 8.37 7.29
CA PHE A 11 5.76 7.61 6.09
C PHE A 11 6.77 6.53 5.76
N ASN A 12 8.08 6.80 5.85
CA ASN A 12 9.10 5.79 5.55
C ASN A 12 8.99 4.59 6.50
N LYS A 13 8.79 4.82 7.81
CA LYS A 13 8.61 3.74 8.78
C LYS A 13 7.33 2.94 8.52
N LEU A 14 6.25 3.63 8.15
CA LEU A 14 4.99 2.98 7.82
C LEU A 14 5.09 2.19 6.52
N GLU A 15 5.80 2.71 5.52
CA GLU A 15 6.07 2.04 4.24
C GLU A 15 6.86 0.74 4.45
N GLU A 16 7.89 0.75 5.31
CA GLU A 16 8.61 -0.48 5.69
C GLU A 16 7.66 -1.55 6.25
N ARG A 17 6.67 -1.13 7.05
CA ARG A 17 5.70 -2.04 7.68
C ARG A 17 4.61 -2.51 6.70
N ILE A 18 4.16 -1.64 5.81
CA ILE A 18 3.26 -1.98 4.70
C ILE A 18 3.96 -3.01 3.79
N ASN A 19 5.23 -2.78 3.47
CA ASN A 19 6.03 -3.71 2.66
C ASN A 19 6.22 -5.06 3.37
N ALA A 20 6.51 -5.08 4.67
CA ALA A 20 6.59 -6.32 5.43
C ALA A 20 5.25 -7.08 5.42
N PHE A 21 4.13 -6.38 5.68
CA PHE A 21 2.80 -6.98 5.63
C PHE A 21 2.48 -7.56 4.25
N ILE A 22 2.73 -6.80 3.17
CA ILE A 22 2.50 -7.26 1.79
C ILE A 22 3.36 -8.47 1.45
N ASN A 23 4.62 -8.54 1.87
CA ASN A 23 5.49 -9.66 1.48
C ASN A 23 5.31 -10.91 2.35
N ASP A 24 5.09 -10.74 3.64
CA ASP A 24 5.21 -11.83 4.61
C ASP A 24 3.84 -12.33 5.11
N ASP A 25 2.84 -11.45 5.15
CA ASP A 25 1.57 -11.70 5.86
C ASP A 25 0.32 -11.63 4.96
N SER A 26 0.42 -11.06 3.75
CA SER A 26 -0.74 -10.73 2.91
C SER A 26 -1.33 -11.91 2.11
N CYS A 27 -0.79 -13.12 2.31
CA CYS A 27 -1.26 -14.34 1.65
C CYS A 27 -1.41 -14.20 0.11
N ILE A 28 -0.39 -13.67 -0.57
CA ILE A 28 -0.35 -13.66 -2.04
C ILE A 28 -0.18 -15.09 -2.56
N GLU A 29 -1.11 -15.52 -3.40
CA GLU A 29 -1.10 -16.85 -4.03
C GLU A 29 -0.89 -16.74 -5.53
N TYR A 30 -0.09 -17.67 -6.07
CA TYR A 30 0.07 -17.83 -7.51
C TYR A 30 -1.19 -18.46 -8.10
N VAL A 31 -1.68 -17.90 -9.20
CA VAL A 31 -2.85 -18.44 -9.91
C VAL A 31 -2.37 -19.51 -10.89
N GLU A 32 -2.71 -20.77 -10.63
CA GLU A 32 -2.33 -21.89 -11.51
C GLU A 32 -2.87 -21.70 -12.93
N GLY A 33 -2.04 -21.98 -13.95
CA GLY A 33 -2.36 -21.78 -15.37
C GLY A 33 -2.28 -20.33 -15.88
N SER A 34 -1.98 -19.36 -15.01
CA SER A 34 -1.92 -17.95 -15.41
C SER A 34 -0.78 -17.61 -16.38
N GLU A 35 0.29 -18.40 -16.41
CA GLU A 35 1.39 -18.27 -17.37
C GLU A 35 0.96 -18.44 -18.84
N GLU A 36 -0.16 -19.13 -19.09
CA GLU A 36 -0.71 -19.29 -20.43
C GLU A 36 -1.36 -18.00 -20.96
N VAL A 37 -1.68 -17.06 -20.07
CA VAL A 37 -2.40 -15.82 -20.36
C VAL A 37 -1.53 -14.59 -20.11
N VAL A 38 -0.61 -14.65 -19.13
CA VAL A 38 0.27 -13.55 -18.71
C VAL A 38 1.70 -14.05 -18.56
N ILE A 39 2.65 -13.42 -19.26
CA ILE A 39 4.08 -13.73 -19.13
C ILE A 39 4.52 -13.45 -17.70
N GLY A 40 5.02 -14.47 -17.00
CA GLY A 40 5.40 -14.41 -15.59
C GLY A 40 4.28 -14.76 -14.60
N GLY A 41 3.11 -15.15 -15.12
CA GLY A 41 1.94 -15.55 -14.36
C GLY A 41 1.22 -14.39 -13.68
N ALA A 42 0.14 -14.73 -12.99
CA ALA A 42 -0.70 -13.83 -12.23
C ALA A 42 -0.74 -14.25 -10.77
N TYR A 43 -0.90 -13.26 -9.91
CA TYR A 43 -1.00 -13.45 -8.47
C TYR A 43 -2.34 -12.89 -8.00
N ALA A 44 -2.88 -13.47 -6.94
CA ALA A 44 -4.10 -13.00 -6.32
C ALA A 44 -3.90 -12.91 -4.81
N TRP A 45 -4.61 -11.99 -4.17
CA TRP A 45 -4.74 -12.00 -2.73
C TRP A 45 -5.57 -13.22 -2.32
N SER A 46 -5.08 -13.95 -1.34
CA SER A 46 -5.86 -14.98 -0.67
C SER A 46 -6.33 -14.49 0.70
N LYS A 47 -7.26 -15.23 1.29
CA LYS A 47 -7.92 -14.79 2.53
C LYS A 47 -6.89 -14.70 3.65
N LEU A 48 -6.75 -13.51 4.24
CA LEU A 48 -5.91 -13.29 5.41
C LEU A 48 -6.27 -14.24 6.54
N LYS A 49 -5.24 -14.70 7.26
CA LYS A 49 -5.43 -15.37 8.54
C LYS A 49 -5.94 -14.35 9.56
N LEU A 50 -6.70 -14.81 10.55
CA LEU A 50 -7.25 -13.96 11.63
C LEU A 50 -6.18 -13.14 12.37
N ALA A 51 -4.95 -13.65 12.48
CA ALA A 51 -3.85 -12.91 13.11
C ALA A 51 -3.34 -11.76 12.22
N ASP A 52 -3.46 -11.89 10.91
CA ASP A 52 -2.97 -10.92 9.93
C ASP A 52 -4.03 -9.87 9.58
N SER A 53 -5.32 -10.18 9.77
CA SER A 53 -6.40 -9.18 9.67
C SER A 53 -6.27 -8.09 10.73
N SER A 54 -5.88 -8.43 11.97
CA SER A 54 -5.62 -7.40 13.00
C SER A 54 -4.39 -6.53 12.68
N LYS A 55 -3.40 -7.07 11.97
CA LYS A 55 -2.25 -6.27 11.49
C LYS A 55 -2.69 -5.33 10.36
N GLN A 56 -3.52 -5.82 9.44
CA GLN A 56 -4.10 -5.03 8.36
C GLN A 56 -4.88 -3.83 8.91
N GLU A 57 -5.80 -4.07 9.86
CA GLU A 57 -6.59 -3.01 10.51
C GLU A 57 -5.71 -1.94 11.18
N TYR A 58 -4.61 -2.36 11.83
CA TYR A 58 -3.68 -1.43 12.46
C TYR A 58 -2.93 -0.57 11.43
N ILE A 59 -2.44 -1.21 10.35
CA ILE A 59 -1.70 -0.52 9.29
C ILE A 59 -2.62 0.44 8.53
N ASP A 60 -3.86 0.04 8.24
CA ASP A 60 -4.89 0.86 7.62
C ASP A 60 -5.16 2.12 8.45
N ALA A 61 -5.46 1.95 9.74
CA ALA A 61 -5.77 3.06 10.63
C ALA A 61 -4.60 4.06 10.73
N GLU A 62 -3.36 3.57 10.86
CA GLU A 62 -2.17 4.42 10.96
C GLU A 62 -1.90 5.18 9.65
N TYR A 63 -2.09 4.52 8.50
CA TYR A 63 -1.95 5.15 7.19
C TYR A 63 -2.99 6.23 6.95
N VAL A 64 -4.26 5.96 7.27
CA VAL A 64 -5.35 6.94 7.16
C VAL A 64 -5.08 8.14 8.06
N GLU A 65 -4.68 7.92 9.31
CA GLU A 65 -4.38 9.02 10.23
C GLU A 65 -3.24 9.91 9.73
N LEU A 66 -2.15 9.31 9.26
CA LEU A 66 -1.00 10.05 8.73
C LEU A 66 -1.37 10.80 7.44
N ALA A 67 -2.15 10.17 6.57
CA ALA A 67 -2.62 10.78 5.34
C ALA A 67 -3.52 11.99 5.59
N GLU A 68 -4.42 11.96 6.58
CA GLU A 68 -5.27 13.10 6.94
C GLU A 68 -4.46 14.30 7.45
N ARG A 69 -3.38 14.04 8.20
CA ARG A 69 -2.46 15.09 8.66
C ARG A 69 -1.78 15.77 7.46
N VAL A 70 -1.32 14.99 6.49
CA VAL A 70 -0.71 15.55 5.26
C VAL A 70 -1.74 16.26 4.38
N ARG A 71 -2.93 15.68 4.21
CA ARG A 71 -4.04 16.32 3.48
C ARG A 71 -4.39 17.67 4.07
N THR A 72 -4.41 17.78 5.40
CA THR A 72 -4.64 19.05 6.10
C THR A 72 -3.57 20.09 5.76
N VAL A 73 -2.30 19.71 5.74
CA VAL A 73 -1.20 20.61 5.36
C VAL A 73 -1.31 21.04 3.89
N LEU A 74 -1.51 20.08 2.98
CA LEU A 74 -1.62 20.36 1.54
C LEU A 74 -2.79 21.30 1.22
N LYS A 75 -3.94 21.12 1.89
CA LYS A 75 -5.10 22.01 1.76
C LYS A 75 -4.79 23.41 2.27
N ASN A 76 -4.21 23.53 3.47
CA ASN A 76 -3.90 24.83 4.07
C ASN A 76 -2.86 25.61 3.26
N GLU A 77 -1.90 24.93 2.66
CA GLU A 77 -0.86 25.52 1.81
C GLU A 77 -1.31 25.73 0.36
N HIS A 78 -2.56 25.38 0.00
CA HIS A 78 -3.06 25.41 -1.39
C HIS A 78 -2.11 24.71 -2.37
N SER A 79 -1.54 23.58 -1.93
CA SER A 79 -0.51 22.88 -2.67
C SER A 79 -1.06 22.33 -3.99
N PRO A 80 -0.37 22.54 -5.13
CA PRO A 80 -0.77 21.96 -6.41
C PRO A 80 -0.63 20.43 -6.44
N ASN A 81 -0.02 19.83 -5.42
CA ASN A 81 0.24 18.39 -5.34
C ASN A 81 -0.89 17.60 -4.66
N ILE A 82 -1.97 18.25 -4.21
CA ILE A 82 -3.05 17.56 -3.49
C ILE A 82 -3.67 16.43 -4.32
N GLU A 83 -3.94 16.65 -5.60
CA GLU A 83 -4.51 15.60 -6.47
C GLU A 83 -3.55 14.42 -6.66
N LYS A 84 -2.24 14.70 -6.79
CA LYS A 84 -1.23 13.65 -6.90
C LYS A 84 -1.15 12.82 -5.62
N PHE A 85 -1.26 13.50 -4.47
CA PHE A 85 -1.31 12.85 -3.17
C PHE A 85 -2.54 11.95 -3.03
N GLU A 86 -3.75 12.42 -3.37
CA GLU A 86 -4.97 11.59 -3.30
C GLU A 86 -4.89 10.33 -4.16
N ARG A 87 -4.35 10.42 -5.38
CA ARG A 87 -4.14 9.24 -6.24
C ARG A 87 -3.16 8.23 -5.62
N SER A 88 -2.10 8.73 -4.99
CA SER A 88 -1.14 7.88 -4.28
C SER A 88 -1.76 7.23 -3.06
N TYR A 89 -2.60 7.97 -2.33
CA TYR A 89 -3.35 7.46 -1.18
C TYR A 89 -4.30 6.34 -1.56
N GLU A 90 -5.10 6.53 -2.62
CA GLU A 90 -6.01 5.51 -3.14
C GLU A 90 -5.26 4.25 -3.60
N LEU A 91 -4.08 4.40 -4.18
CA LEU A 91 -3.29 3.26 -4.58
C LEU A 91 -2.86 2.43 -3.36
N VAL A 92 -2.27 3.07 -2.36
CA VAL A 92 -1.75 2.40 -1.16
C VAL A 92 -2.88 1.77 -0.35
N ILE A 93 -4.02 2.45 -0.19
CA ILE A 93 -5.16 1.90 0.55
C ILE A 93 -5.70 0.63 -0.11
N ASN A 94 -5.76 0.58 -1.44
CA ASN A 94 -6.20 -0.60 -2.16
C ASN A 94 -5.20 -1.77 -2.06
N TYR A 95 -3.91 -1.49 -1.84
CA TYR A 95 -2.92 -2.52 -1.53
C TYR A 95 -3.06 -3.04 -0.10
N ILE A 96 -3.24 -2.15 0.88
CA ILE A 96 -3.45 -2.52 2.29
C ILE A 96 -4.73 -3.36 2.42
N ASN A 97 -5.82 -2.93 1.79
CA ASN A 97 -7.13 -3.59 1.86
C ASN A 97 -7.24 -4.82 0.95
N GLN A 98 -6.25 -5.05 0.08
CA GLN A 98 -6.26 -6.15 -0.89
C GLN A 98 -7.41 -6.09 -1.90
N ASP A 99 -7.92 -4.87 -2.17
CA ASP A 99 -9.02 -4.60 -3.10
C ASP A 99 -8.54 -4.47 -4.56
N THR A 100 -7.26 -4.65 -4.81
CA THR A 100 -6.64 -4.61 -6.14
C THR A 100 -6.40 -6.02 -6.69
N LEU A 101 -6.50 -6.21 -8.00
CA LEU A 101 -6.00 -7.43 -8.64
C LEU A 101 -4.50 -7.26 -8.92
N LEU A 102 -3.68 -8.20 -8.44
CA LEU A 102 -2.23 -8.21 -8.64
C LEU A 102 -1.87 -8.73 -10.04
N TRP A 103 -2.07 -7.90 -11.06
CA TRP A 103 -1.61 -8.17 -12.43
C TRP A 103 -0.12 -7.84 -12.59
N VAL A 104 0.72 -8.51 -11.81
CA VAL A 104 2.18 -8.37 -11.95
C VAL A 104 2.79 -9.67 -12.48
N PRO A 105 3.71 -9.60 -13.48
CA PRO A 105 4.55 -10.71 -13.97
C PRO A 105 5.43 -11.41 -12.92
N GLY A 106 5.25 -11.12 -11.63
CA GLY A 106 6.14 -11.54 -10.55
C GLY A 106 6.18 -10.54 -9.40
N LEU A 107 6.30 -11.06 -8.18
CA LEU A 107 6.38 -10.31 -6.91
C LEU A 107 7.42 -9.17 -6.93
N LYS A 108 8.53 -9.35 -7.66
CA LYS A 108 9.61 -8.34 -7.78
C LYS A 108 9.16 -7.02 -8.42
N MET A 109 8.07 -7.01 -9.19
CA MET A 109 7.56 -5.80 -9.85
C MET A 109 6.67 -4.95 -8.94
N LEU A 110 6.16 -5.49 -7.82
CA LEU A 110 5.41 -4.72 -6.83
C LEU A 110 6.30 -3.79 -6.00
N LEU A 111 7.61 -4.06 -5.98
CA LEU A 111 8.58 -3.45 -5.05
C LEU A 111 9.49 -2.39 -5.69
N ARG A 112 9.20 -1.94 -6.92
CA ARG A 112 9.91 -0.80 -7.53
C ARG A 112 9.08 0.47 -7.39
N VAL A 113 9.13 1.06 -6.19
CA VAL A 113 8.86 2.48 -5.97
C VAL A 113 10.19 3.19 -5.72
#